data_AF-A0A7L4RL86-F1
#
_entry.id   AF-A0A7L4RL86-F1
#
_cell.length_a   1.000
_cell.length_b   1.000
_cell.length_c   1.000
_cell.angle_alpha   90.00
_cell.angle_beta   90.00
_cell.angle_gamma   90.00
#
_symmetry.space_group_name_H-M   'P 1'
#
loop_
_entity.id
_entity.type
_entity.pdbx_description
1 polymer ?
#
loop_
_entity_poly.entity_id
_entity_poly.type
_entity_poly.pdbx_seq_one_letter_code
_entity_poly.pdbx_strand_id
1 'polypeptide(L)'
;MSKKGELEINEMFITLLLLIGIMTAVWVAGGSVFSEQTQVQVTDKSVGGLIDENLALVSEDFYTNNPQGDYRIDVQEWSLGPMGQPPDYVPNSENMSIPGYPVLFGDRYLYEIRGFGAKVYERTDQEQPIDIECFAVFLGKSDTLDGYYANQGTFEIKFYTHYTERKLLESCQVYAYKDAVTKGGNLIRTYYMHCNVIWGGYF
;
A
#
# COMPACT_ATOMS: atom_id res chain seq x y z
N MET A 1 48.37 -44.98 -6.50
CA MET A 1 47.35 -44.46 -5.56
C MET A 1 46.59 -43.35 -6.25
N SER A 2 45.26 -43.48 -6.32
CA SER A 2 44.39 -42.83 -7.31
C SER A 2 44.03 -41.40 -6.92
N LYS A 3 44.41 -40.43 -7.76
CA LYS A 3 43.97 -39.02 -7.68
C LYS A 3 42.54 -38.78 -8.23
N LYS A 4 41.78 -39.84 -8.53
CA LYS A 4 40.42 -39.72 -9.10
C LYS A 4 39.32 -39.39 -8.08
N GLY A 5 39.48 -39.79 -6.82
CA GLY A 5 38.42 -39.60 -5.81
C GLY A 5 38.32 -38.18 -5.25
N GLU A 6 39.38 -37.38 -5.32
CA GLU A 6 39.37 -35.99 -4.81
C GLU A 6 38.74 -34.99 -5.80
N LEU A 7 38.74 -35.30 -7.11
CA LEU A 7 38.14 -34.43 -8.13
C LEU A 7 36.61 -34.51 -8.11
N GLU A 8 36.05 -35.71 -7.95
CA GLU A 8 34.59 -35.94 -7.97
C GLU A 8 33.89 -35.26 -6.78
N ILE A 9 34.52 -35.21 -5.61
CA ILE A 9 33.97 -34.53 -4.42
C ILE A 9 33.98 -33.00 -4.63
N ASN A 10 35.00 -32.46 -5.30
CA ASN A 10 35.12 -31.02 -5.52
C ASN A 10 34.12 -30.52 -6.57
N GLU A 11 33.88 -31.30 -7.63
CA GLU A 11 32.89 -30.96 -8.68
C GLU A 11 31.45 -31.00 -8.15
N MET A 12 31.11 -31.97 -7.30
CA MET A 12 29.80 -32.05 -6.63
C MET A 12 29.56 -30.88 -5.67
N PHE A 13 30.60 -30.42 -4.96
CA PHE A 13 30.48 -29.32 -4.02
C PHE A 13 30.29 -27.98 -4.74
N ILE A 14 30.99 -27.77 -5.87
CA ILE A 14 30.86 -26.57 -6.69
C ILE A 14 29.47 -26.50 -7.35
N THR A 15 28.94 -27.61 -7.86
CA THR A 15 27.58 -27.64 -8.44
C THR A 15 26.50 -27.39 -7.40
N LEU A 16 26.64 -27.93 -6.18
CA LEU A 16 25.70 -27.66 -5.09
C LEU A 16 25.73 -26.18 -4.67
N LEU A 17 26.92 -25.57 -4.57
CA LEU A 17 27.05 -24.14 -4.26
C LEU A 17 26.46 -23.25 -5.36
N LEU A 18 26.63 -23.63 -6.63
CA LEU A 18 26.03 -22.93 -7.77
C LEU A 18 24.49 -23.03 -7.73
N LEU A 19 23.93 -24.18 -7.40
CA LEU A 19 22.48 -24.35 -7.26
C LEU A 19 21.91 -23.53 -6.10
N ILE A 20 22.59 -23.51 -4.94
CA ILE A 20 22.19 -22.64 -3.81
C ILE A 20 22.29 -21.16 -4.19
N GLY A 21 23.38 -20.77 -4.86
CA GLY A 21 23.58 -19.39 -5.33
C GLY A 21 22.54 -18.93 -6.35
N ILE A 22 22.12 -19.83 -7.26
CA ILE A 22 21.05 -19.52 -8.22
C ILE A 22 19.71 -19.44 -7.50
N MET A 23 19.41 -20.32 -6.54
CA MET A 23 18.14 -20.24 -5.79
C MET A 23 18.06 -18.99 -4.90
N THR A 24 19.15 -18.54 -4.28
CA THR A 24 19.17 -17.27 -3.53
C THR A 24 19.09 -16.07 -4.48
N ALA A 25 19.75 -16.10 -5.63
CA ALA A 25 19.64 -15.04 -6.64
C ALA A 25 18.23 -14.95 -7.23
N VAL A 26 17.55 -16.09 -7.46
CA VAL A 26 16.16 -16.15 -7.92
C VAL A 26 15.20 -15.65 -6.84
N TRP A 27 15.48 -15.89 -5.56
CA TRP A 27 14.69 -15.32 -4.45
C TRP A 27 14.88 -13.80 -4.32
N VAL A 28 16.09 -13.29 -4.56
CA VAL A 28 16.39 -11.85 -4.59
C VAL A 28 15.82 -11.17 -5.84
N ALA A 29 15.73 -11.87 -6.97
CA ALA A 29 15.22 -11.32 -8.23
C ALA A 29 13.70 -11.48 -8.43
N GLY A 30 13.07 -12.45 -7.75
CA GLY A 30 11.64 -12.77 -7.87
C GLY A 30 10.77 -12.25 -6.72
N GLY A 31 11.36 -11.57 -5.75
CA GLY A 31 10.63 -10.89 -4.69
C GLY A 31 10.79 -9.40 -4.82
N SER A 32 9.72 -8.70 -5.20
CA SER A 32 9.47 -7.32 -4.76
C SER A 32 9.29 -7.34 -3.23
N VAL A 33 10.40 -7.61 -2.55
CA VAL A 33 10.54 -7.52 -1.11
C VAL A 33 10.74 -6.03 -0.86
N PHE A 34 9.65 -5.33 -0.51
CA PHE A 34 9.78 -4.16 0.35
C PHE A 34 10.49 -4.63 1.60
N SER A 35 11.81 -4.53 1.58
CA SER A 35 12.68 -5.05 2.63
C SER A 35 12.28 -4.38 3.94
N GLU A 36 11.98 -5.22 4.94
CA GLU A 36 11.78 -4.85 6.35
C GLU A 36 13.00 -4.14 6.98
N GLN A 37 14.08 -3.89 6.22
CA GLN A 37 15.11 -2.93 6.59
C GLN A 37 14.78 -1.54 6.05
N THR A 38 13.68 -0.96 6.52
CA THR A 38 13.31 0.42 6.15
C THR A 38 14.24 1.39 6.88
N GLN A 39 15.16 2.03 6.14
CA GLN A 39 15.68 3.34 6.54
C GLN A 39 14.46 4.22 6.83
N VAL A 40 14.19 4.50 8.10
CA VAL A 40 13.09 5.36 8.51
C VAL A 40 13.32 6.73 7.88
N GLN A 41 12.58 7.02 6.82
CA GLN A 41 12.70 8.27 6.09
C GLN A 41 12.12 9.38 6.97
N VAL A 42 12.95 10.37 7.33
CA VAL A 42 12.46 11.56 8.03
C VAL A 42 11.77 12.46 7.01
N THR A 43 10.52 12.82 7.26
CA THR A 43 9.68 13.62 6.35
C THR A 43 9.12 14.86 7.04
N ASP A 44 8.97 15.94 6.27
CA ASP A 44 8.26 17.17 6.64
C ASP A 44 7.08 17.47 5.71
N LYS A 45 6.68 16.47 4.92
CA LYS A 45 5.57 16.60 3.98
C LYS A 45 4.25 16.81 4.70
N SER A 46 3.38 17.61 4.10
CA SER A 46 1.99 17.70 4.49
C SER A 46 1.22 16.41 4.12
N VAL A 47 0.00 16.26 4.64
CA VAL A 47 -0.89 15.16 4.26
C VAL A 47 -1.09 15.10 2.74
N GLY A 48 -1.33 16.25 2.08
CA GLY A 48 -1.47 16.32 0.62
C GLY A 48 -0.19 15.90 -0.12
N GLY A 49 0.98 16.37 0.34
CA GLY A 49 2.26 15.97 -0.26
C GLY A 49 2.58 14.48 -0.08
N LEU A 50 2.10 13.86 0.99
CA LEU A 50 2.16 12.41 1.17
C LEU A 50 1.17 11.69 0.26
N ILE A 51 -0.05 12.20 0.08
CA ILE A 51 -1.03 11.64 -0.85
C ILE A 51 -0.49 11.67 -2.27
N ASP A 52 0.02 12.80 -2.75
CA ASP A 52 0.58 12.95 -4.10
C ASP A 52 1.72 11.96 -4.37
N GLU A 53 2.65 11.82 -3.40
CA GLU A 53 3.76 10.86 -3.51
C GLU A 53 3.26 9.43 -3.60
N ASN A 54 2.32 9.04 -2.74
CA ASN A 54 1.83 7.66 -2.72
C ASN A 54 0.93 7.35 -3.92
N LEU A 55 0.20 8.34 -4.45
CA LEU A 55 -0.53 8.22 -5.72
C LEU A 55 0.43 7.95 -6.89
N ALA A 56 1.62 8.57 -6.90
CA ALA A 56 2.63 8.27 -7.91
C ALA A 56 3.18 6.84 -7.75
N LEU A 57 3.53 6.45 -6.51
CA LEU A 57 4.07 5.12 -6.22
C LEU A 57 3.11 3.99 -6.59
N VAL A 58 1.82 4.09 -6.26
CA VAL A 58 0.84 3.05 -6.63
C VAL A 58 0.61 2.97 -8.13
N SER A 59 0.82 4.07 -8.89
CA SER A 59 0.81 4.01 -10.34
C SER A 59 2.05 3.31 -10.91
N GLU A 60 3.23 3.58 -10.35
CA GLU A 60 4.44 2.88 -10.75
C GLU A 60 4.31 1.37 -10.52
N ASP A 61 3.76 0.97 -9.37
CA ASP A 61 3.50 -0.43 -9.02
C ASP A 61 2.47 -1.06 -9.98
N PHE A 62 1.34 -0.38 -10.21
CA PHE A 62 0.32 -0.83 -11.17
C PHE A 62 0.91 -1.08 -12.57
N TYR A 63 1.66 -0.12 -13.13
CA TYR A 63 2.25 -0.25 -14.47
C TYR A 63 3.42 -1.22 -14.55
N THR A 64 4.04 -1.56 -13.42
CA THR A 64 5.08 -2.59 -13.37
C THR A 64 4.46 -3.99 -13.51
N ASN A 65 3.27 -4.20 -12.92
CA ASN A 65 2.63 -5.51 -12.84
C ASN A 65 1.59 -5.77 -13.94
N ASN A 66 1.10 -4.72 -14.62
CA ASN A 66 0.05 -4.82 -15.62
C ASN A 66 0.55 -4.54 -17.05
N PRO A 67 0.00 -5.24 -18.06
CA PRO A 67 0.31 -4.95 -19.46
C PRO A 67 -0.13 -3.53 -19.84
N GLN A 68 0.67 -2.89 -20.68
CA GLN A 68 0.35 -1.59 -21.29
C GLN A 68 -0.99 -1.69 -22.02
N GLY A 69 -1.86 -0.70 -21.82
CA GLY A 69 -3.20 -0.64 -22.38
C GLY A 69 -3.82 0.73 -22.18
N ASP A 70 -4.97 0.95 -22.81
CA ASP A 70 -5.70 2.21 -22.67
C ASP A 70 -6.56 2.15 -21.40
N TYR A 71 -6.15 2.90 -20.38
CA TYR A 71 -6.84 2.98 -19.10
C TYR A 71 -7.53 4.33 -18.95
N ARG A 72 -8.81 4.30 -18.55
CA ARG A 72 -9.45 5.42 -17.88
C ARG A 72 -9.05 5.35 -16.41
N ILE A 73 -8.44 6.43 -15.91
CA ILE A 73 -7.96 6.52 -14.53
C ILE A 73 -8.83 7.52 -13.78
N ASP A 74 -9.44 7.08 -12.68
CA ASP A 74 -10.12 7.95 -11.73
C ASP A 74 -9.30 8.03 -10.43
N VAL A 75 -9.14 9.25 -9.92
CA VAL A 75 -8.32 9.54 -8.72
C VAL A 75 -9.24 10.05 -7.62
N GLN A 76 -9.16 9.42 -6.46
CA GLN A 76 -9.98 9.77 -5.31
C GLN A 76 -9.10 10.04 -4.10
N GLU A 77 -9.31 11.19 -3.48
CA GLU A 77 -8.49 11.68 -2.37
C GLU A 77 -9.38 12.13 -1.21
N TRP A 78 -8.88 11.90 0.00
CA TRP A 78 -9.53 12.32 1.23
C TRP A 78 -8.48 12.58 2.32
N SER A 79 -8.73 13.54 3.21
CA SER A 79 -7.90 13.81 4.38
C SER A 79 -8.70 14.12 5.64
N LEU A 80 -8.19 13.68 6.78
CA LEU A 80 -8.68 14.12 8.09
C LEU A 80 -8.02 15.46 8.43
N GLY A 81 -8.77 16.55 8.26
CA GLY A 81 -8.25 17.91 8.42
C GLY A 81 -7.62 18.47 7.13
N PRO A 82 -6.90 19.60 7.21
CA PRO A 82 -6.41 20.30 6.02
C PRO A 82 -5.23 19.60 5.34
N MET A 83 -5.30 19.45 4.01
CA MET A 83 -4.24 18.85 3.17
C MET A 83 -2.86 19.51 3.33
N GLY A 84 -2.82 20.81 3.65
CA GLY A 84 -1.58 21.58 3.83
C GLY A 84 -0.89 21.41 5.19
N GLN A 85 -1.47 20.63 6.12
CA GLN A 85 -0.91 20.43 7.46
C GLN A 85 -0.05 19.17 7.54
N PRO A 86 0.94 19.12 8.44
CA PRO A 86 1.64 17.89 8.77
C PRO A 86 0.68 16.82 9.32
N PRO A 87 0.97 15.51 9.12
CA PRO A 87 0.14 14.42 9.66
C PRO A 87 0.26 14.23 11.19
N ASP A 88 1.11 15.02 11.86
CA ASP A 88 1.43 14.95 13.30
C ASP A 88 0.27 15.30 14.24
N TYR A 89 -0.84 15.81 13.71
CA TYR A 89 -1.96 16.32 14.50
C TYR A 89 -3.21 15.47 14.24
N VAL A 90 -3.79 14.89 15.31
CA VAL A 90 -5.20 14.44 15.29
C VAL A 90 -6.05 15.68 15.60
N PRO A 91 -6.98 16.11 14.74
CA PRO A 91 -7.97 17.08 15.14
C PRO A 91 -8.75 16.58 16.37
N ASN A 92 -8.79 17.36 17.46
CA ASN A 92 -9.53 16.98 18.68
C ASN A 92 -10.98 16.62 18.33
N SER A 93 -11.41 15.42 18.74
CA SER A 93 -12.72 14.84 18.43
C SER A 93 -13.91 15.71 18.84
N GLU A 94 -13.77 16.53 19.90
CA GLU A 94 -14.81 17.44 20.39
C GLU A 94 -15.08 18.64 19.47
N ASN A 95 -14.10 19.03 18.64
CA ASN A 95 -14.21 20.15 17.69
C ASN A 95 -14.17 19.67 16.24
N MET A 96 -14.06 18.36 15.99
CA MET A 96 -14.38 17.80 14.70
C MET A 96 -15.90 17.91 14.51
N SER A 97 -16.37 19.04 13.99
CA SER A 97 -17.54 18.96 13.11
C SER A 97 -17.06 18.12 11.95
N ILE A 98 -17.16 16.78 12.04
CA ILE A 98 -16.82 15.82 11.00
C ILE A 98 -17.55 16.30 9.74
N PRO A 99 -16.91 17.06 8.82
CA PRO A 99 -17.64 17.60 7.69
C PRO A 99 -17.47 16.54 6.62
N GLY A 100 -18.41 15.61 6.53
CA GLY A 100 -18.29 14.47 5.62
C GLY A 100 -17.76 13.23 6.32
N TYR A 101 -18.54 12.17 6.20
CA TYR A 101 -18.36 10.87 6.85
C TYR A 101 -16.92 10.33 6.70
N PRO A 102 -16.41 9.65 7.74
CA PRO A 102 -15.05 9.13 7.75
C PRO A 102 -14.82 7.98 6.77
N VAL A 103 -13.56 7.73 6.42
CA VAL A 103 -13.14 6.46 5.81
C VAL A 103 -13.29 5.35 6.85
N LEU A 104 -14.06 4.32 6.52
CA LEU A 104 -14.27 3.14 7.36
C LEU A 104 -13.52 1.95 6.77
N PHE A 105 -12.86 1.18 7.63
CA PHE A 105 -12.15 -0.05 7.29
C PHE A 105 -12.83 -1.21 8.01
N GLY A 106 -13.51 -2.10 7.28
CA GLY A 106 -14.34 -3.16 7.87
C GLY A 106 -15.36 -2.60 8.86
N ASP A 107 -16.11 -1.57 8.44
CA ASP A 107 -17.10 -0.82 9.24
C ASP A 107 -16.55 -0.04 10.44
N ARG A 108 -15.23 0.02 10.62
CA ARG A 108 -14.61 0.74 11.74
C ARG A 108 -13.94 2.02 11.26
N TYR A 109 -14.25 3.13 11.94
CA TYR A 109 -13.43 4.32 11.83
C TYR A 109 -12.18 4.17 12.69
N LEU A 110 -11.03 4.47 12.08
CA LEU A 110 -9.73 4.45 12.74
C LEU A 110 -9.23 5.89 12.89
N TYR A 111 -9.19 6.41 14.12
CA TYR A 111 -8.96 7.84 14.41
C TYR A 111 -7.55 8.33 14.03
N GLU A 112 -6.63 7.39 13.87
CA GLU A 112 -5.24 7.62 13.52
C GLU A 112 -5.05 7.92 12.03
N ILE A 113 -6.06 7.71 11.18
CA ILE A 113 -5.98 8.04 9.75
C ILE A 113 -5.78 9.55 9.54
N ARG A 114 -4.95 9.90 8.56
CA ARG A 114 -4.66 11.27 8.13
C ARG A 114 -5.03 11.53 6.70
N GLY A 115 -4.81 10.55 5.83
CA GLY A 115 -5.09 10.66 4.41
C GLY A 115 -5.47 9.31 3.82
N PHE A 116 -6.24 9.35 2.75
CA PHE A 116 -6.60 8.20 1.94
C PHE A 116 -6.54 8.61 0.47
N GLY A 117 -5.96 7.74 -0.36
CA GLY A 117 -5.93 7.90 -1.80
C GLY A 117 -6.29 6.59 -2.48
N ALA A 118 -7.04 6.67 -3.57
CA ALA A 118 -7.36 5.53 -4.43
C ALA A 118 -7.20 5.93 -5.91
N LYS A 119 -6.63 5.02 -6.70
CA LYS A 119 -6.63 5.08 -8.16
C LYS A 119 -7.40 3.89 -8.70
N VAL A 120 -8.40 4.21 -9.50
CA VAL A 120 -9.24 3.23 -10.17
C VAL A 120 -8.79 3.15 -11.63
N TYR A 121 -8.39 1.97 -12.06
CA TYR A 121 -7.94 1.70 -13.42
C TYR A 121 -8.98 0.85 -14.14
N GLU A 122 -9.56 1.41 -15.18
CA GLU A 122 -10.56 0.74 -16.02
C GLU A 122 -10.09 0.70 -17.46
N ARG A 123 -9.97 -0.50 -18.03
CA ARG A 123 -9.62 -0.69 -19.45
C ARG A 123 -10.72 -0.12 -20.34
N THR A 124 -10.35 0.65 -21.36
CA THR A 124 -11.30 1.21 -22.34
C THR A 124 -11.30 0.46 -23.68
N ASP A 125 -10.31 -0.40 -23.89
CA ASP A 125 -10.05 -1.14 -25.13
C ASP A 125 -10.45 -2.62 -25.06
N GLN A 126 -10.64 -3.18 -23.86
CA GLN A 126 -11.13 -4.53 -23.62
C GLN A 126 -11.90 -4.61 -22.29
N GLU A 127 -12.88 -5.51 -22.21
CA GLU A 127 -13.62 -5.75 -20.97
C GLU A 127 -12.75 -6.55 -19.98
N GLN A 128 -12.33 -5.88 -18.90
CA GLN A 128 -11.60 -6.48 -17.78
C GLN A 128 -12.16 -5.96 -16.45
N PRO A 129 -12.01 -6.72 -15.35
CA PRO A 129 -12.32 -6.21 -14.03
C PRO A 129 -11.58 -4.90 -13.73
N ILE A 130 -12.21 -4.05 -12.94
CA ILE A 130 -11.61 -2.80 -12.47
C ILE A 130 -10.50 -3.16 -11.47
N ASP A 131 -9.34 -2.55 -11.65
CA ASP A 131 -8.22 -2.67 -10.72
C ASP A 131 -8.14 -1.39 -9.87
N ILE A 132 -8.03 -1.55 -8.55
CA ILE A 132 -8.06 -0.42 -7.62
C ILE A 132 -6.87 -0.52 -6.69
N GLU A 133 -5.93 0.39 -6.89
CA GLU A 133 -4.81 0.57 -5.98
C GLU A 133 -5.11 1.73 -5.04
N CYS A 134 -5.03 1.47 -3.73
CA CYS A 134 -5.29 2.48 -2.72
C CYS A 134 -4.28 2.43 -1.59
N PHE A 135 -4.20 3.54 -0.86
CA PHE A 135 -3.34 3.64 0.30
C PHE A 135 -4.00 4.49 1.38
N ALA A 136 -3.58 4.26 2.62
CA ALA A 136 -4.02 5.03 3.77
C ALA A 136 -2.83 5.43 4.63
N VAL A 137 -2.74 6.73 4.93
CA VAL A 137 -1.68 7.33 5.75
C VAL A 137 -2.17 7.44 7.19
N PHE A 138 -1.44 6.86 8.13
CA PHE A 138 -1.75 6.81 9.56
C PHE A 138 -0.67 7.48 10.40
N LEU A 139 -1.09 8.20 11.45
CA LEU A 139 -0.18 8.60 12.52
C LEU A 139 -0.02 7.42 13.50
N GLY A 140 1.13 6.76 13.45
CA GLY A 140 1.39 5.52 14.18
C GLY A 140 0.95 4.27 13.42
N LYS A 141 0.82 3.16 14.14
CA LYS A 141 0.36 1.87 13.60
C LYS A 141 -1.14 1.69 13.86
N SER A 142 -1.78 0.87 13.05
CA SER A 142 -3.15 0.40 13.22
C SER A 142 -3.14 -1.11 13.44
N ASP A 143 -3.48 -1.57 14.64
CA ASP A 143 -3.61 -3.00 14.95
C ASP A 143 -4.63 -3.69 14.03
N THR A 144 -5.63 -2.95 13.54
CA THR A 144 -6.64 -3.47 12.61
C THR A 144 -6.04 -3.76 11.24
N LEU A 145 -5.32 -2.80 10.65
CA LEU A 145 -4.71 -2.97 9.33
C LEU A 145 -3.48 -3.89 9.38
N ASP A 146 -2.70 -3.83 10.46
CA ASP A 146 -1.62 -4.79 10.73
C ASP A 146 -2.18 -6.22 10.84
N GLY A 147 -3.35 -6.40 11.46
CA GLY A 147 -4.04 -7.68 11.55
C GLY A 147 -4.52 -8.20 10.19
N TYR A 148 -5.05 -7.33 9.32
CA TYR A 148 -5.42 -7.71 7.94
C TYR A 148 -4.19 -8.08 7.11
N TYR A 149 -3.09 -7.32 7.24
CA TYR A 149 -1.82 -7.63 6.59
C TYR A 149 -1.27 -8.99 7.03
N ALA A 150 -1.17 -9.22 8.34
CA ALA A 150 -0.58 -10.44 8.88
C ALA A 150 -1.34 -11.72 8.48
N ASN A 151 -2.67 -11.65 8.42
CA ASN A 151 -3.52 -12.80 8.11
C ASN A 151 -3.92 -12.89 6.63
N GLN A 152 -3.45 -11.95 5.79
CA GLN A 152 -3.85 -11.85 4.37
C GLN A 152 -5.38 -11.80 4.22
N GLY A 153 -6.04 -11.11 5.15
CA GLY A 153 -7.50 -11.00 5.21
C GLY A 153 -8.03 -9.89 4.32
N THR A 154 -9.27 -10.06 3.84
CA THR A 154 -9.97 -9.05 3.04
C THR A 154 -10.97 -8.25 3.88
N PHE A 155 -11.21 -7.00 3.51
CA PHE A 155 -12.19 -6.12 4.15
C PHE A 155 -12.82 -5.14 3.15
N GLU A 156 -13.83 -4.41 3.63
CA GLU A 156 -14.49 -3.33 2.90
C GLU A 156 -13.92 -1.97 3.30
N ILE A 157 -13.80 -1.05 2.34
CA ILE A 157 -13.50 0.37 2.60
C ILE A 157 -14.69 1.22 2.17
N LYS A 158 -15.28 1.98 3.10
CA LYS A 158 -16.37 2.93 2.81
C LYS A 158 -15.86 4.34 2.98
N PHE A 159 -16.00 5.20 1.97
CA PHE A 159 -15.52 6.58 2.05
C PHE A 159 -16.32 7.52 1.15
N TYR A 160 -16.08 8.82 1.35
CA TYR A 160 -16.67 9.89 0.56
C TYR A 160 -15.55 10.56 -0.23
N THR A 161 -15.77 10.75 -1.53
CA THR A 161 -14.84 11.48 -2.36
C THR A 161 -14.91 12.98 -2.06
N HIS A 162 -13.91 13.74 -2.54
CA HIS A 162 -13.92 15.21 -2.50
C HIS A 162 -15.24 15.83 -3.06
N TYR A 163 -15.92 15.12 -3.97
CA TYR A 163 -17.20 15.51 -4.57
C TYR A 163 -18.43 14.97 -3.82
N THR A 164 -18.28 14.47 -2.60
CA THR A 164 -19.34 13.92 -1.71
C THR A 164 -20.00 12.62 -2.17
N GLU A 165 -19.46 11.94 -3.18
CA GLU A 165 -19.97 10.64 -3.62
C GLU A 165 -19.58 9.54 -2.62
N ARG A 166 -20.56 8.70 -2.25
CA ARG A 166 -20.34 7.51 -1.43
C ARG A 166 -19.74 6.41 -2.28
N LYS A 167 -18.56 5.94 -1.90
CA LYS A 167 -17.88 4.81 -2.54
C LYS A 167 -17.71 3.68 -1.53
N LEU A 168 -17.96 2.46 -1.98
CA LEU A 168 -17.56 1.24 -1.30
C LEU A 168 -16.54 0.53 -2.18
N LEU A 169 -15.40 0.19 -1.59
CA LEU A 169 -14.42 -0.73 -2.15
C LEU A 169 -14.56 -2.08 -1.43
N GLU A 170 -14.69 -3.17 -2.20
CA GLU A 170 -14.79 -4.52 -1.65
C GLU A 170 -13.53 -5.34 -1.94
N SER A 171 -13.38 -6.41 -1.16
CA SER A 171 -12.25 -7.34 -1.26
C SER A 171 -10.89 -6.65 -1.16
N CYS A 172 -10.81 -5.59 -0.35
CA CYS A 172 -9.57 -4.88 -0.12
C CYS A 172 -8.62 -5.71 0.74
N GLN A 173 -7.36 -5.82 0.33
CA GLN A 173 -6.32 -6.53 1.06
C GLN A 173 -5.11 -5.62 1.22
N VAL A 174 -4.59 -5.52 2.45
CA VAL A 174 -3.31 -4.84 2.69
C VAL A 174 -2.19 -5.76 2.19
N TYR A 175 -1.40 -5.30 1.22
CA TYR A 175 -0.30 -6.08 0.63
C TYR A 175 1.08 -5.57 1.07
N ALA A 176 1.18 -4.32 1.50
CA ALA A 176 2.42 -3.73 1.99
C ALA A 176 2.15 -2.57 2.95
N TYR A 177 3.19 -2.17 3.68
CA TYR A 177 3.22 -0.89 4.39
C TYR A 177 4.61 -0.27 4.30
N LYS A 178 4.68 1.05 4.46
CA LYS A 178 5.94 1.81 4.59
C LYS A 178 5.90 2.69 5.83
N ASP A 179 7.00 2.67 6.58
CA ASP A 179 7.18 3.51 7.76
C ASP A 179 8.04 4.74 7.43
N ALA A 180 7.63 5.90 7.93
CA ALA A 180 8.36 7.16 7.91
C ALA A 180 8.28 7.81 9.30
N VAL A 181 9.14 8.76 9.60
CA VAL A 181 9.07 9.53 10.85
C VAL A 181 8.98 11.01 10.53
N THR A 182 8.10 11.75 11.18
CA THR A 182 8.03 13.20 11.01
C THR A 182 9.26 13.87 11.60
N LYS A 183 9.53 15.12 11.19
CA LYS A 183 10.52 15.96 11.89
C LYS A 183 10.25 16.08 13.40
N GLY A 184 8.99 15.95 13.83
CA GLY A 184 8.59 15.93 15.24
C GLY A 184 8.87 14.61 15.97
N GLY A 185 9.28 13.56 15.26
CA GLY A 185 9.60 12.26 15.84
C GLY A 185 8.44 11.26 15.90
N ASN A 186 7.27 11.59 15.32
CA ASN A 186 6.15 10.66 15.29
C ASN A 186 6.26 9.71 14.10
N LEU A 187 5.89 8.44 14.32
CA LEU A 187 5.77 7.45 13.27
C LEU A 187 4.59 7.80 12.34
N ILE A 188 4.83 7.74 11.05
CA ILE A 188 3.79 7.66 10.02
C ILE A 188 3.89 6.27 9.41
N ARG A 189 2.76 5.57 9.31
CA ARG A 189 2.65 4.34 8.53
C ARG A 189 1.71 4.56 7.36
N THR A 190 2.18 4.25 6.17
CA THR A 190 1.31 4.17 4.98
C THR A 190 1.04 2.72 4.67
N TYR A 191 -0.24 2.34 4.66
CA TYR A 191 -0.70 1.02 4.23
C TYR A 191 -1.07 1.07 2.76
N TYR A 192 -0.60 0.10 1.98
CA TYR A 192 -0.94 -0.07 0.58
C TYR A 192 -1.87 -1.27 0.41
N MET A 193 -2.90 -1.09 -0.40
CA MET A 193 -4.02 -2.01 -0.50
C MET A 193 -4.48 -2.13 -1.96
N HIS A 194 -4.79 -3.36 -2.35
CA HIS A 194 -5.43 -3.67 -3.62
C HIS A 194 -6.90 -4.03 -3.36
N CYS A 195 -7.82 -3.54 -4.19
CA CYS A 195 -9.26 -3.85 -4.13
C CYS A 195 -9.79 -4.20 -5.54
N ASN A 196 -10.84 -5.01 -5.60
CA ASN A 196 -11.32 -5.58 -6.87
C ASN A 196 -12.64 -5.00 -7.39
N VAL A 197 -13.37 -4.26 -6.54
CA VAL A 197 -14.73 -3.81 -6.86
C VAL A 197 -14.96 -2.43 -6.27
N ILE A 198 -15.52 -1.53 -7.07
CA ILE A 198 -16.06 -0.25 -6.62
C ILE A 198 -17.56 -0.20 -6.87
N TRP A 199 -18.32 0.15 -5.83
CA TRP A 199 -19.75 0.47 -5.93
C TRP A 199 -19.96 1.96 -5.69
N GLY A 200 -20.74 2.62 -6.56
CA GLY A 200 -21.16 4.01 -6.40
C GLY A 200 -22.61 4.14 -5.94
N GLY A 201 -22.83 4.47 -4.65
CA GLY A 201 -24.14 4.75 -4.00
C GLY A 201 -25.16 3.60 -3.98
N TYR A 202 -26.10 3.42 -3.04
CA TYR A 202 -26.52 4.06 -1.79
C TYR A 202 -26.35 3.04 -0.64
N PHE A 203 -25.77 3.46 0.49
CA PHE A 203 -25.94 2.80 1.80
C PHE A 203 -26.78 3.71 2.69
#